data_AF-A0A4R5IH94-F1
#
_entry.id   AF-A0A4R5IH94-F1
#
_cell.length_a   1.000
_cell.length_b   1.000
_cell.length_c   1.000
_cell.angle_alpha   90.00
_cell.angle_beta   90.00
_cell.angle_gamma   90.00
#
_symmetry.space_group_name_H-M   'P 1'
#
loop_
_entity.id
_entity.type
_entity.pdbx_description
1 polymer ?
#
loop_
_entity_poly.entity_id
_entity_poly.type
_entity_poly.pdbx_seq_one_letter_code
_entity_poly.pdbx_strand_id
1 'polypeptide(L)'
;MTRYMLDTNIVSHLLRGHPAVVARVTAAPMATLCLSVITGAELMYGLAKRPGAARLARAVDELLRRVEVLPWPPSVMAGYGETRAALESQGQPMGALDLLIAAHALETGA
;
A
#
# COMPACT_ATOMS: atom_id res chain seq x y z
N MET A 1 -6.84 12.58 13.17
CA MET A 1 -6.97 11.11 13.35
C MET A 1 -5.79 10.47 12.67
N THR A 2 -5.15 9.48 13.29
CA THR A 2 -4.04 8.73 12.67
C THR A 2 -4.57 7.94 11.48
N ARG A 3 -3.96 8.09 10.31
CA ARG A 3 -4.22 7.30 9.12
C ARG A 3 -3.14 6.21 9.02
N TYR A 4 -3.46 5.09 8.38
CA TYR A 4 -2.54 3.98 8.17
C TYR A 4 -2.55 3.57 6.70
N MET A 5 -1.41 3.72 6.03
CA MET A 5 -1.23 3.22 4.67
C MET A 5 -0.77 1.76 4.69
N LEU A 6 -1.57 0.84 4.13
CA LEU A 6 -1.18 -0.57 4.02
C LEU A 6 -0.24 -0.72 2.82
N ASP A 7 0.96 -1.28 3.07
CA ASP A 7 1.89 -1.65 2.01
C ASP A 7 1.41 -2.90 1.25
N THR A 8 2.10 -3.21 0.16
CA THR A 8 1.73 -4.34 -0.70
C THR A 8 1.87 -5.69 0.01
N ASN A 9 2.83 -5.83 0.92
CA ASN A 9 3.04 -7.07 1.67
C ASN A 9 1.90 -7.33 2.66
N ILE A 10 1.49 -6.32 3.44
CA ILE A 10 0.37 -6.41 4.37
C ILE A 10 -0.91 -6.71 3.62
N VAL A 11 -1.17 -6.07 2.48
CA VAL A 11 -2.32 -6.42 1.64
C VAL A 11 -2.22 -7.87 1.15
N SER A 12 -1.03 -8.31 0.71
CA SER A 12 -0.78 -9.70 0.30
C SER A 12 -1.12 -10.70 1.41
N HIS A 13 -0.73 -10.42 2.66
CA HIS A 13 -1.02 -11.26 3.80
C HIS A 13 -2.49 -11.23 4.20
N LEU A 14 -3.12 -10.05 4.13
CA LEU A 14 -4.55 -9.87 4.37
C LEU A 14 -5.39 -10.71 3.40
N LEU A 15 -5.10 -10.64 2.09
CA LEU A 15 -5.82 -11.39 1.05
C LEU A 15 -5.60 -12.91 1.16
N ARG A 16 -4.48 -13.35 1.75
CA ARG A 16 -4.22 -14.75 2.08
C ARG A 16 -4.86 -15.21 3.39
N GLY A 17 -5.48 -14.30 4.14
CA GLY A 17 -6.13 -14.61 5.42
C GLY A 17 -5.15 -14.87 6.56
N HIS A 18 -3.98 -14.24 6.56
CA HIS A 18 -3.00 -14.41 7.63
C HIS A 18 -3.59 -13.92 8.98
N PRO A 19 -3.78 -14.79 10.00
CA PRO A 19 -4.62 -14.48 11.16
C PRO A 19 -4.24 -13.20 11.90
N ALA A 20 -2.93 -12.99 12.14
CA ALA A 20 -2.45 -11.81 12.84
C ALA A 20 -2.67 -10.51 12.04
N VAL A 21 -2.57 -10.58 10.72
CA VAL A 21 -2.77 -9.40 9.85
C VAL A 21 -4.26 -9.08 9.76
N VAL A 22 -5.10 -10.10 9.56
CA VAL A 22 -6.56 -9.94 9.57
C VAL A 22 -6.99 -9.30 10.88
N ALA A 23 -6.59 -9.86 12.03
CA ALA A 23 -6.95 -9.33 13.34
C ALA A 23 -6.52 -7.86 13.53
N ARG A 24 -5.30 -7.52 13.14
CA ARG A 24 -4.77 -6.14 13.26
C ARG A 24 -5.51 -5.16 12.35
N VAL A 25 -5.74 -5.52 11.10
CA VAL A 25 -6.45 -4.68 10.11
C VAL A 25 -7.90 -4.49 10.52
N THR A 26 -8.60 -5.54 10.97
CA THR A 26 -10.00 -5.44 11.39
C THR A 26 -10.20 -4.72 12.72
N ALA A 27 -9.15 -4.62 13.55
CA ALA A 27 -9.19 -3.86 14.79
C ALA A 27 -9.06 -2.34 14.57
N ALA A 28 -8.54 -1.91 13.41
CA ALA A 28 -8.49 -0.50 13.04
C ALA A 28 -9.83 -0.06 12.42
N PRO A 29 -10.32 1.17 12.67
CA PRO A 29 -11.46 1.70 11.95
C PRO A 29 -11.15 1.72 10.44
N MET A 30 -12.04 1.15 9.63
CA MET A 30 -11.80 1.04 8.18
C MET A 30 -11.52 2.40 7.52
N ALA A 31 -12.17 3.47 8.01
CA ALA A 31 -11.97 4.84 7.55
C ALA A 31 -10.58 5.43 7.84
N THR A 32 -9.78 4.79 8.71
CA THR A 32 -8.39 5.19 8.97
C THR A 32 -7.39 4.44 8.08
N LEU A 33 -7.84 3.43 7.34
CA LEU A 33 -6.99 2.64 6.46
C LEU A 33 -7.01 3.22 5.05
N CYS A 34 -5.86 3.24 4.39
CA CYS A 34 -5.75 3.59 2.99
C CYS A 34 -4.71 2.72 2.27
N LEU A 35 -4.70 2.81 0.94
CA LEU A 35 -3.69 2.24 0.06
C LEU A 35 -3.01 3.35 -0.74
N SER A 36 -1.73 3.16 -1.03
CA SER A 36 -1.09 3.90 -2.11
C SER A 36 -1.65 3.44 -3.46
N VAL A 37 -1.78 4.36 -4.42
CA VAL A 37 -2.04 4.00 -5.83
C VAL A 37 -0.99 3.02 -6.39
N ILE A 38 0.24 3.04 -5.86
CA ILE A 38 1.30 2.10 -6.22
C ILE A 38 0.96 0.68 -5.79
N THR A 39 0.51 0.50 -4.53
CA THR A 39 -0.01 -0.79 -4.06
C THR A 39 -1.22 -1.23 -4.89
N GLY A 40 -2.12 -0.30 -5.23
CA GLY A 40 -3.23 -0.56 -6.15
C GLY A 40 -2.75 -1.10 -7.51
N ALA A 41 -1.71 -0.50 -8.09
CA ALA A 41 -1.12 -0.95 -9.35
C ALA A 41 -0.50 -2.35 -9.24
N GLU A 42 0.17 -2.67 -8.13
CA GLU A 42 0.72 -4.00 -7.88
C GLU A 42 -0.37 -5.07 -7.74
N LEU A 43 -1.51 -4.74 -7.12
CA LEU A 43 -2.67 -5.64 -7.06
C LEU A 43 -3.22 -5.91 -8.46
N MET A 44 -3.35 -4.87 -9.29
CA MET A 44 -3.83 -5.03 -10.66
C MET A 44 -2.88 -5.87 -11.51
N TYR A 45 -1.58 -5.65 -11.38
CA TYR A 45 -0.57 -6.52 -11.99
C TYR A 45 -0.72 -7.98 -11.52
N GLY A 46 -0.92 -8.19 -10.22
CA GLY A 46 -1.11 -9.51 -9.64
C GLY A 46 -2.36 -10.25 -10.14
N LEU A 47 -3.43 -9.52 -10.49
CA LEU A 47 -4.63 -10.04 -11.14
C LEU A 47 -4.37 -10.35 -12.62
N ALA A 48 -3.73 -9.44 -13.35
CA ALA A 48 -3.40 -9.62 -14.76
C ALA A 48 -2.48 -10.84 -14.98
N LYS A 49 -1.56 -11.09 -14.05
CA LYS A 49 -0.67 -12.28 -14.07
C LYS A 49 -1.43 -13.60 -13.82
N ARG A 50 -2.63 -13.55 -13.24
CA ARG A 50 -3.42 -14.73 -12.83
C ARG A 50 -4.90 -14.58 -13.23
N PRO A 51 -5.22 -14.57 -14.53
CA PRO A 51 -6.57 -14.26 -15.01
C PRO A 51 -7.65 -15.23 -14.53
N GLY A 52 -7.31 -16.48 -14.20
CA GLY A 52 -8.25 -17.48 -13.67
C GLY A 52 -8.47 -17.42 -12.14
N ALA A 53 -7.80 -16.53 -11.41
CA ALA A 53 -7.85 -16.49 -9.96
C ALA A 53 -9.10 -15.77 -9.42
N ALA A 54 -10.29 -16.35 -9.65
CA ALA A 54 -11.57 -15.75 -9.26
C ALA A 54 -11.67 -15.41 -7.76
N ARG A 55 -11.06 -16.21 -6.88
CA ARG A 55 -11.00 -15.90 -5.44
C ARG A 55 -10.18 -14.64 -5.16
N LEU A 56 -9.03 -14.49 -5.81
CA LEU A 56 -8.18 -13.32 -5.65
C LEU A 56 -8.88 -12.08 -6.21
N ALA A 57 -9.48 -12.18 -7.40
CA ALA A 57 -10.22 -11.09 -8.02
C ALA A 57 -11.33 -10.56 -7.11
N ARG A 58 -12.14 -11.44 -6.54
CA ARG A 58 -13.18 -11.06 -5.57
C ARG A 58 -12.61 -10.41 -4.33
N ALA A 59 -11.54 -10.96 -3.76
CA ALA A 59 -10.93 -10.40 -2.56
C ALA A 59 -10.31 -9.01 -2.79
N VAL A 60 -9.67 -8.79 -3.96
CA VAL A 60 -9.15 -7.46 -4.34
C VAL A 60 -10.29 -6.47 -4.56
N ASP A 61 -11.35 -6.85 -5.29
CA ASP A 61 -12.53 -5.99 -5.48
C ASP A 61 -13.18 -5.60 -4.14
N GLU A 62 -13.34 -6.57 -3.24
CA GLU A 62 -13.88 -6.34 -1.90
C GLU A 62 -13.01 -5.39 -1.05
N LEU A 63 -11.68 -5.50 -1.17
CA LEU A 63 -10.75 -4.61 -0.48
C LEU A 63 -10.87 -3.18 -1.03
N LEU A 64 -10.84 -3.02 -2.35
CA LEU A 64 -10.87 -1.71 -3.01
C LEU A 64 -12.22 -0.98 -2.84
N ARG A 65 -13.31 -1.70 -2.51
CA ARG A 65 -14.59 -1.10 -2.11
C ARG A 65 -14.59 -0.54 -0.69
N ARG A 66 -13.68 -0.99 0.17
CA ARG A 66 -13.67 -0.69 1.62
C ARG A 66 -12.52 0.22 2.04
N VAL A 67 -11.39 0.14 1.35
CA VAL A 67 -10.17 0.88 1.66
C VAL A 67 -9.90 1.87 0.53
N GLU A 68 -9.77 3.14 0.89
CA GLU A 68 -9.52 4.22 -0.06
C GLU A 68 -8.13 4.05 -0.69
N VAL A 69 -8.04 4.17 -2.01
CA VAL A 69 -6.77 4.28 -2.73
C VAL A 69 -6.47 5.75 -2.94
N LEU A 70 -5.42 6.25 -2.29
CA LEU A 70 -5.04 7.65 -2.39
C LEU A 70 -4.32 7.93 -3.73
N PRO A 71 -4.63 9.06 -4.39
CA PRO A 71 -3.89 9.51 -5.56
C PRO A 71 -2.48 9.91 -5.17
N TRP A 72 -1.57 10.05 -6.14
CA TRP A 72 -0.20 10.50 -5.90
C TRP A 72 -0.06 12.01 -6.20
N PRO A 73 -0.18 12.91 -5.21
CA PRO A 73 -0.11 14.35 -5.47
C PRO A 73 1.33 14.83 -5.72
N PRO A 74 1.50 16.04 -6.29
CA PRO A 74 2.82 16.62 -6.55
C PRO A 74 3.73 16.73 -5.31
N SER A 75 3.18 16.85 -4.09
CA SER A 75 3.98 16.89 -2.86
C SER A 75 4.80 15.61 -2.68
N VAL A 76 4.23 14.45 -3.05
CA VAL A 76 4.93 13.15 -2.95
C VAL A 76 6.12 13.05 -3.90
N MET A 77 6.08 13.75 -5.04
CA MET A 77 7.21 13.78 -5.97
C MET A 77 8.44 14.46 -5.33
N ALA A 78 8.23 15.58 -4.64
CA ALA A 78 9.31 16.27 -3.93
C ALA A 78 9.81 15.42 -2.74
N GLY A 79 8.88 14.96 -1.89
CA GLY A 79 9.21 14.14 -0.72
C GLY A 79 9.93 12.82 -1.07
N TYR A 80 9.58 12.20 -2.20
CA TYR A 80 10.29 11.01 -2.71
C TYR A 80 11.75 11.31 -3.02
N GLY A 81 12.03 12.41 -3.72
CA GLY A 81 13.40 12.78 -4.10
C GLY A 81 14.29 12.99 -2.88
N GLU A 82 13.79 13.73 -1.90
CA GLU A 82 14.48 13.99 -0.64
C GLU A 82 14.70 12.69 0.16
N THR A 83 13.64 11.88 0.31
CA THR A 83 13.70 10.60 1.05
C THR A 83 14.70 9.63 0.42
N ARG A 84 14.68 9.53 -0.92
CA ARG A 84 15.60 8.65 -1.65
C ARG A 84 17.05 9.05 -1.45
N ALA A 85 17.36 10.34 -1.65
CA ALA A 85 18.72 10.85 -1.50
C ALA A 85 19.22 10.66 -0.05
N ALA A 86 18.35 10.89 0.94
CA ALA A 86 18.69 10.68 2.34
C ALA A 86 19.03 9.20 2.63
N LEU A 87 18.18 8.27 2.22
CA LEU A 87 18.40 6.82 2.44
C LEU A 87 19.65 6.31 1.72
N GLU A 88 19.89 6.73 0.48
CA GLU A 88 21.09 6.37 -0.27
C GLU A 88 22.36 6.91 0.41
N SER A 89 22.33 8.16 0.89
CA SER A 89 23.46 8.77 1.61
C SER A 89 23.80 8.04 2.92
N GLN A 90 22.82 7.36 3.52
CA GLN A 90 22.97 6.58 4.75
C GLN A 90 23.34 5.11 4.48
N GLY A 91 23.48 4.71 3.22
CA GLY A 91 23.75 3.32 2.85
C GLY A 91 22.57 2.37 3.10
N GLN A 92 21.34 2.89 3.12
CA GLN A 92 20.11 2.14 3.38
C GLN A 92 19.15 2.18 2.16
N PRO A 93 19.57 1.68 0.98
CA PRO A 93 18.71 1.71 -0.19
C PRO A 93 17.47 0.84 0.02
N MET A 94 16.31 1.37 -0.38
CA MET A 94 15.03 0.68 -0.35
C MET A 94 14.60 0.29 -1.76
N GLY A 95 13.80 -0.78 -1.89
CA GLY A 95 13.19 -1.15 -3.16
C GLY A 95 12.40 0.02 -3.76
N ALA A 96 12.43 0.18 -5.08
CA ALA A 96 11.88 1.38 -5.72
C ALA A 96 10.37 1.58 -5.45
N LEU A 97 9.58 0.50 -5.46
CA LEU A 97 8.14 0.56 -5.17
C LEU A 97 7.86 0.79 -3.69
N ASP A 98 8.60 0.12 -2.81
CA ASP A 98 8.50 0.32 -1.36
C ASP A 98 8.81 1.77 -0.97
N LEU A 99 9.85 2.34 -1.58
CA LEU A 99 10.23 3.74 -1.37
C LEU A 99 9.15 4.70 -1.86
N LEU A 100 8.47 4.39 -2.96
CA LEU A 100 7.33 5.16 -3.40
C LEU A 100 6.20 5.07 -2.35
N ILE A 101 5.82 3.87 -1.91
CA ILE A 101 4.78 3.73 -0.88
C ILE A 101 5.16 4.48 0.41
N ALA A 102 6.42 4.40 0.84
CA ALA A 102 6.92 5.10 2.02
C ALA A 102 6.84 6.62 1.88
N ALA A 103 7.30 7.19 0.76
CA ALA A 103 7.19 8.62 0.50
C ALA A 103 5.71 9.07 0.48
N HIS A 104 4.82 8.24 -0.07
CA HIS A 104 3.39 8.53 -0.10
C HIS A 104 2.77 8.57 1.29
N ALA A 105 3.12 7.62 2.15
CA ALA A 105 2.65 7.58 3.53
C ALA A 105 3.09 8.84 4.29
N LEU A 106 4.38 9.21 4.19
CA LEU A 106 4.95 10.41 4.84
C LEU A 106 4.19 11.68 4.44
N GLU A 107 3.93 11.87 3.15
CA GLU A 107 3.32 13.08 2.60
C GLU A 107 1.80 13.14 2.78
N THR A 108 1.15 12.01 3.07
CA THR A 108 -0.29 11.95 3.35
C THR A 108 -0.63 11.83 4.83
N GLY A 109 0.40 11.83 5.70
CA GLY A 109 0.26 11.71 7.15
C GLY A 109 -0.29 10.34 7.59
N ALA A 110 0.12 9.29 6.89
CA ALA A 110 -0.36 7.91 7.07
C ALA A 110 0.73 6.94 7.55
#